data_AF-A0A7M5X837-F1
#
_entry.id   AF-A0A7M5X837-F1
#
_cell.length_a   1.000
_cell.length_b   1.000
_cell.length_c   1.000
_cell.angle_alpha   90.00
_cell.angle_beta   90.00
_cell.angle_gamma   90.00
#
_symmetry.space_group_name_H-M   'P 1'
#
loop_
_entity.id
_entity.type
_entity.pdbx_description
1 polymer ?
#
loop_
_entity_poly.entity_id
_entity_poly.type
_entity_poly.pdbx_seq_one_letter_code
_entity_poly.pdbx_strand_id
1 'polypeptide(L)'
;SSTLAIKCCDVTSVSTTLMLGAILSGTGLILTSIVQDFFALYFVYGVFFGVGTSLLYTPCLVMIGRWFKKYQAVTTGLAVASSALGAVVMCPLIQHIIIVNGLRRAIRMCGIAYLTIAGLCALCFKPFSKTTNESSTDTKLKDHASECLTDESHITDSEHDFKDNFTVNWTLFRSKKYVVFLIAMMLTNFAYYIPIIHLVNYATHNLQISPTNASFLISIWSISNIIGRMVYGKIISCVREHLIIVYQFSMFLSGVVSILTYFATSHWSLVSYVIAYGFLDGSFIGLLSLVTLDIVGARDFAQGYGIMLTSIGIPIAVGPPIIGMMNDSKLLQPQFMFVLAGSLFVIGSILINFTRMWHNQDLAQKNSFLITNIQDEVKEPVKNTETENLWFVTNV
;
A
#
# COMPACT_ATOMS: atom_id res chain seq x y z
N SER A 1 5.42 12.16 2.27
CA SER A 1 5.66 11.93 3.71
C SER A 1 6.21 10.53 3.97
N SER A 2 5.70 9.49 3.31
CA SER A 2 6.13 8.09 3.45
C SER A 2 7.63 7.85 3.19
N THR A 3 8.18 8.45 2.13
CA THR A 3 9.64 8.36 1.83
C THR A 3 10.50 9.01 2.92
N LEU A 4 10.00 10.09 3.53
CA LEU A 4 10.68 10.76 4.64
C LEU A 4 10.65 9.89 5.90
N ALA A 5 9.52 9.21 6.15
CA ALA A 5 9.36 8.27 7.26
C ALA A 5 10.33 7.10 7.18
N ILE A 6 10.57 6.56 5.98
CA ILE A 6 11.57 5.50 5.74
C ILE A 6 12.97 6.02 6.11
N LYS A 7 13.33 7.21 5.62
CA LYS A 7 14.63 7.82 5.94
C LYS A 7 14.81 8.07 7.44
N CYS A 8 13.78 8.55 8.13
CA CYS A 8 13.81 8.71 9.59
C CYS A 8 14.01 7.37 10.31
N CYS A 9 13.37 6.30 9.84
CA CYS A 9 13.49 4.95 10.40
C CYS A 9 14.87 4.31 10.19
N ASP A 10 15.60 4.74 9.15
CA ASP A 10 16.96 4.25 8.90
C ASP A 10 18.02 5.01 9.73
N VAL A 11 17.77 6.29 10.04
CA VAL A 11 18.68 7.12 10.87
C VAL A 11 18.41 6.96 12.37
N THR A 12 17.15 6.74 12.75
CA THR A 12 16.71 6.59 14.15
C THR A 12 16.07 5.23 14.38
N SER A 13 16.12 4.70 15.61
CA SER A 13 15.46 3.43 15.94
C SER A 13 13.97 3.47 15.57
N VAL A 14 13.43 2.36 15.05
CA VAL A 14 12.03 2.21 14.63
C VAL A 14 11.06 2.65 15.73
N SER A 15 11.33 2.26 16.98
CA SER A 15 10.48 2.59 18.13
C SER A 15 10.45 4.10 18.41
N THR A 16 11.56 4.81 18.19
CA THR A 16 11.63 6.27 18.33
C THR A 16 10.82 6.97 17.24
N THR A 17 10.90 6.48 16.00
CA THR A 17 10.09 7.00 14.89
C THR A 17 8.59 6.82 15.16
N LEU A 18 8.19 5.65 15.67
CA LEU A 18 6.80 5.37 16.07
C LEU A 18 6.33 6.29 17.19
N MET A 19 7.16 6.51 18.22
CA MET A 19 6.82 7.39 19.34
C MET A 19 6.63 8.85 18.87
N LEU A 20 7.55 9.34 18.03
CA LEU A 20 7.43 10.68 17.44
C LEU A 20 6.16 10.80 16.60
N GLY A 21 5.83 9.78 15.81
CA GLY A 21 4.59 9.72 15.04
C GLY A 21 3.34 9.78 15.91
N ALA A 22 3.30 9.04 17.03
CA ALA A 22 2.19 9.04 18.00
C ALA A 22 2.00 10.40 18.68
N ILE A 23 3.10 11.03 19.10
CA ILE A 23 3.06 12.37 19.71
C ILE A 23 2.55 13.40 18.69
N LEU A 24 3.10 13.39 17.47
CA LEU A 24 2.76 14.37 16.44
C LEU A 24 1.29 14.26 15.98
N SER A 25 0.80 13.04 15.79
CA SER A 25 -0.60 12.78 15.41
C SER A 25 -1.59 13.09 16.52
N GLY A 26 -1.30 12.67 17.76
CA GLY A 26 -2.14 12.96 18.92
C GLY A 26 -2.24 14.46 19.22
N THR A 27 -1.08 15.16 19.22
CA THR A 27 -1.04 16.62 19.39
C THR A 27 -1.73 17.34 18.23
N GLY A 28 -1.57 16.88 17.00
CA GLY A 28 -2.28 17.42 15.82
C GLY A 28 -3.81 17.39 15.98
N LEU A 29 -4.37 16.27 16.43
CA LEU A 29 -5.82 16.16 16.69
C LEU A 29 -6.27 17.04 17.86
N ILE A 30 -5.50 17.10 18.95
CA ILE A 30 -5.82 17.96 20.10
C ILE A 30 -5.80 19.43 19.68
N LEU A 31 -4.79 19.84 18.92
CA LEU A 31 -4.64 21.22 18.44
C LEU A 31 -5.77 21.59 17.46
N THR A 32 -6.19 20.64 16.60
CA THR A 32 -7.38 20.78 15.73
C THR A 32 -8.64 21.13 16.52
N SER A 33 -8.77 20.66 17.77
CA SER A 33 -9.94 20.97 18.62
C SER A 33 -9.98 22.42 19.15
N ILE A 34 -8.83 23.12 19.14
CA ILE A 34 -8.67 24.45 19.73
C ILE A 34 -8.69 25.52 18.64
N VAL A 35 -8.11 25.22 17.48
CA VAL A 35 -8.03 26.14 16.35
C VAL A 35 -9.42 26.46 15.79
N GLN A 36 -9.67 27.76 15.58
CA GLN A 36 -10.95 28.26 15.06
C GLN A 36 -10.83 28.87 13.66
N ASP A 37 -9.60 29.10 13.20
CA ASP A 37 -9.33 29.59 11.86
C ASP A 37 -9.32 28.43 10.85
N PHE A 38 -9.99 28.62 9.71
CA PHE A 38 -10.17 27.58 8.69
C PHE A 38 -8.83 27.15 8.08
N PHE A 39 -7.97 28.11 7.72
CA PHE A 39 -6.66 27.80 7.12
C PHE A 39 -5.74 27.11 8.11
N ALA A 40 -5.70 27.60 9.36
CA ALA A 40 -4.94 26.95 10.42
C ALA A 40 -5.47 25.53 10.73
N LEU A 41 -6.78 25.28 10.61
CA LEU A 41 -7.36 23.95 10.80
C LEU A 41 -6.89 22.96 9.72
N TYR A 42 -6.90 23.37 8.45
CA TYR A 42 -6.34 22.56 7.36
C TYR A 42 -4.85 22.30 7.53
N PHE A 43 -4.09 23.30 7.99
CA PHE A 43 -2.66 23.15 8.23
C PHE A 43 -2.37 22.17 9.36
N VAL A 44 -3.01 22.33 10.52
CA VAL A 44 -2.79 21.46 11.68
C VAL A 44 -3.28 20.04 11.40
N TYR A 45 -4.51 19.88 10.92
CA TYR A 45 -5.06 18.56 10.64
C TYR A 45 -4.36 17.89 9.44
N GLY A 46 -4.05 18.63 8.38
CA GLY A 46 -3.37 18.08 7.21
C GLY A 46 -1.91 17.73 7.48
N VAL A 47 -1.13 18.68 8.01
CA VAL A 47 0.32 18.52 8.16
C VAL A 47 0.67 17.74 9.42
N PHE A 48 0.19 18.14 10.61
CA PHE A 48 0.61 17.46 11.85
C PHE A 48 0.07 16.04 11.91
N PHE A 49 -1.25 15.88 11.70
CA PHE A 49 -1.84 14.55 11.74
C PHE A 49 -1.44 13.70 10.53
N GLY A 50 -1.33 14.27 9.33
CA GLY A 50 -0.85 13.54 8.14
C GLY A 50 0.61 13.08 8.23
N VAL A 51 1.53 13.95 8.68
CA VAL A 51 2.93 13.56 8.90
C VAL A 51 3.02 12.55 10.04
N GLY A 52 2.33 12.77 11.16
CA GLY A 52 2.34 11.86 12.31
C GLY A 52 1.86 10.45 11.96
N THR A 53 0.73 10.33 11.26
CA THR A 53 0.20 9.04 10.79
C THR A 53 1.11 8.37 9.78
N SER A 54 1.80 9.12 8.91
CA SER A 54 2.77 8.54 7.96
C SER A 54 4.01 7.96 8.64
N LEU A 55 4.46 8.59 9.75
CA LEU A 55 5.55 8.11 10.60
C LEU A 55 5.16 6.87 11.42
N LEU A 56 3.86 6.60 11.58
CA LEU A 56 3.36 5.37 12.19
C LEU A 56 3.16 4.26 11.14
N TYR A 57 2.51 4.58 10.04
CA TYR A 57 2.10 3.60 9.03
C TYR A 57 3.28 2.98 8.28
N THR A 58 4.21 3.82 7.82
CA THR A 58 5.30 3.38 6.95
C THR A 58 6.28 2.41 7.62
N PRO A 59 6.84 2.71 8.81
CA PRO A 59 7.74 1.76 9.48
C PRO A 59 7.03 0.46 9.88
N CYS A 60 5.75 0.50 10.27
CA CYS A 60 4.97 -0.70 10.55
C CYS A 60 4.90 -1.64 9.33
N LEU A 61 4.65 -1.10 8.14
CA LEU A 61 4.65 -1.90 6.91
C LEU A 61 6.03 -2.47 6.57
N VAL A 62 7.10 -1.66 6.68
CA VAL A 62 8.47 -2.12 6.40
C VAL A 62 8.89 -3.24 7.36
N MET A 63 8.53 -3.12 8.64
CA MET A 63 8.87 -4.11 9.66
C MET A 63 8.18 -5.46 9.44
N ILE A 64 6.93 -5.45 8.97
CA ILE A 64 6.22 -6.69 8.57
C ILE A 64 7.01 -7.43 7.48
N GLY A 65 7.53 -6.70 6.49
CA GLY A 65 8.37 -7.27 5.43
C GLY A 65 9.69 -7.85 5.94
N ARG A 66 10.26 -7.28 7.00
CA ARG A 66 11.51 -7.78 7.60
C ARG A 66 11.28 -9.02 8.48
N TRP A 67 10.23 -9.05 9.28
CA TRP A 67 9.95 -10.15 10.23
C TRP A 67 9.39 -11.40 9.56
N PHE A 68 8.50 -11.23 8.58
CA PHE A 68 7.74 -12.34 8.01
C PHE A 68 8.07 -12.53 6.53
N LYS A 69 9.25 -13.04 6.18
CA LYS A 69 9.61 -13.30 4.77
C LYS A 69 8.67 -14.32 4.10
N LYS A 70 8.33 -15.43 4.78
CA LYS A 70 7.50 -16.51 4.22
C LYS A 70 6.01 -16.17 4.15
N TYR A 71 5.51 -15.34 5.06
CA TYR A 71 4.09 -14.98 5.17
C TYR A 71 3.83 -13.48 4.96
N GLN A 72 4.76 -12.79 4.29
CA GLN A 72 4.76 -11.33 4.13
C GLN A 72 3.43 -10.81 3.57
N ALA A 73 2.92 -11.45 2.52
CA ALA A 73 1.68 -11.08 1.86
C ALA A 73 0.47 -11.17 2.81
N VAL A 74 0.38 -12.25 3.59
CA VAL A 74 -0.74 -12.50 4.51
C VAL A 74 -0.69 -11.52 5.68
N THR A 75 0.48 -11.32 6.29
CA THR A 75 0.64 -10.40 7.42
C THR A 75 0.42 -8.94 7.00
N THR A 76 0.92 -8.55 5.82
CA THR A 76 0.66 -7.21 5.25
C THR A 76 -0.83 -7.03 4.96
N GLY A 77 -1.48 -8.04 4.39
CA GLY A 77 -2.92 -8.04 4.15
C GLY A 77 -3.73 -7.88 5.44
N LEU A 78 -3.36 -8.59 6.51
CA LEU A 78 -4.00 -8.49 7.82
C LEU A 78 -3.79 -7.11 8.47
N ALA A 79 -2.57 -6.59 8.40
CA ALA A 79 -2.26 -5.24 8.90
C ALA A 79 -3.08 -4.17 8.17
N VAL A 80 -3.21 -4.28 6.85
CA VAL A 80 -4.04 -3.34 6.07
C VAL A 80 -5.53 -3.57 6.35
N ALA A 81 -6.00 -4.81 6.53
CA ALA A 81 -7.39 -5.15 6.93
C ALA A 81 -7.83 -4.52 8.26
N SER A 82 -6.89 -4.29 9.19
CA SER A 82 -7.19 -3.63 10.46
C SER A 82 -7.81 -2.23 10.29
N SER A 83 -7.49 -1.50 9.22
CA SER A 83 -8.08 -0.18 8.93
C SER A 83 -9.59 -0.24 8.69
N ALA A 84 -10.07 -1.28 8.01
CA ALA A 84 -11.50 -1.46 7.76
C ALA A 84 -12.23 -1.88 9.04
N LEU A 85 -11.63 -2.76 9.87
CA LEU A 85 -12.16 -3.09 11.20
C LEU A 85 -12.25 -1.87 12.11
N GLY A 86 -11.23 -1.02 12.07
CA GLY A 86 -11.21 0.26 12.78
C GLY A 86 -12.36 1.16 12.34
N ALA A 87 -12.64 1.27 11.04
CA ALA A 87 -13.76 2.06 10.53
C ALA A 87 -15.13 1.53 11.01
N VAL A 88 -15.34 0.21 11.02
CA VAL A 88 -16.61 -0.41 11.49
C VAL A 88 -16.94 0.02 12.92
N VAL A 89 -15.95 -0.01 13.82
CA VAL A 89 -16.14 0.31 15.24
C VAL A 89 -16.11 1.82 15.49
N MET A 90 -15.17 2.53 14.87
CA MET A 90 -14.93 3.95 15.17
C MET A 90 -15.99 4.86 14.56
N CYS A 91 -16.56 4.56 13.38
CA CYS A 91 -17.58 5.42 12.76
C CYS A 91 -18.82 5.65 13.66
N PRO A 92 -19.53 4.61 14.15
CA PRO A 92 -20.69 4.79 15.02
C PRO A 92 -20.31 5.37 16.38
N LEU A 93 -19.13 5.00 16.92
CA LEU A 93 -18.64 5.52 18.19
C LEU A 93 -18.36 7.03 18.11
N ILE A 94 -17.68 7.50 17.06
CA ILE A 94 -17.44 8.92 16.83
C ILE A 94 -18.77 9.65 16.61
N GLN A 95 -19.70 9.09 15.82
CA GLN A 95 -21.01 9.70 15.60
C GLN A 95 -21.79 9.86 16.92
N HIS A 96 -21.80 8.84 17.78
CA HIS A 96 -22.46 8.92 19.08
C HIS A 96 -21.83 9.98 19.98
N ILE A 97 -20.49 10.02 20.03
CA ILE A 97 -19.75 11.04 20.78
C ILE A 97 -20.03 12.45 20.26
N ILE A 98 -20.15 12.64 18.94
CA ILE A 98 -20.47 13.93 18.33
C ILE A 98 -21.87 14.41 18.77
N ILE A 99 -22.85 13.51 18.82
CA ILE A 99 -24.22 13.85 19.23
C ILE A 99 -24.28 14.29 20.70
N VAL A 100 -23.55 13.63 21.60
CA VAL A 100 -23.61 13.92 23.05
C VAL A 100 -22.67 15.06 23.45
N ASN A 101 -21.44 15.08 22.94
CA ASN A 101 -20.38 15.97 23.43
C ASN A 101 -20.07 17.12 22.46
N GLY A 102 -20.65 17.11 21.26
CA GLY A 102 -20.33 18.06 20.20
C GLY A 102 -18.99 17.76 19.51
N LEU A 103 -18.83 18.28 18.28
CA LEU A 103 -17.71 17.96 17.39
C LEU A 103 -16.33 18.28 18.00
N ARG A 104 -16.16 19.45 18.62
CA ARG A 104 -14.84 19.88 19.14
C ARG A 104 -14.34 18.99 20.28
N ARG A 105 -15.23 18.59 21.19
CA ARG A 105 -14.89 17.68 22.29
C ARG A 105 -14.66 16.26 21.77
N ALA A 106 -15.40 15.83 20.77
CA ALA A 106 -15.20 14.55 20.09
C ALA A 106 -13.77 14.44 19.52
N ILE A 107 -13.35 15.42 18.71
CA ILE A 107 -12.01 15.46 18.10
C ILE A 107 -10.91 15.42 19.18
N ARG A 108 -11.11 16.15 20.29
CA ARG A 108 -10.15 16.12 21.41
C ARG A 108 -10.04 14.75 22.07
N MET A 109 -11.17 14.09 22.34
CA MET A 109 -11.16 12.74 22.92
C MET A 109 -10.52 11.72 21.98
N CYS A 110 -10.77 11.82 20.68
CA CYS A 110 -10.10 11.01 19.66
C CYS A 110 -8.59 11.25 19.65
N GLY A 111 -8.13 12.51 19.76
CA GLY A 111 -6.70 12.83 19.83
C GLY A 111 -6.00 12.25 21.06
N ILE A 112 -6.65 12.33 22.24
CA ILE A 112 -6.12 11.73 23.47
C ILE A 112 -6.07 10.20 23.35
N ALA A 113 -7.14 9.57 22.86
CA ALA A 113 -7.17 8.12 22.65
C ALA A 113 -6.10 7.66 21.63
N TYR A 114 -5.89 8.43 20.56
CA TYR A 114 -4.86 8.13 19.57
C TYR A 114 -3.46 8.20 20.20
N LEU A 115 -3.18 9.25 20.98
CA LEU A 115 -1.90 9.44 21.67
C LEU A 115 -1.60 8.30 22.65
N THR A 116 -2.58 7.88 23.46
CA THR A 116 -2.39 6.83 24.46
C THR A 116 -2.22 5.46 23.81
N ILE A 117 -3.12 5.09 22.88
CA ILE A 117 -3.06 3.78 22.22
C ILE A 117 -1.80 3.66 21.36
N ALA A 118 -1.53 4.64 20.50
CA ALA A 118 -0.36 4.61 19.62
C ALA A 118 0.96 4.71 20.43
N GLY A 119 0.98 5.52 21.49
CA GLY A 119 2.14 5.65 22.38
C GLY A 119 2.44 4.35 23.12
N LEU A 120 1.43 3.68 23.68
CA LEU A 120 1.59 2.37 24.31
C LEU A 120 2.07 1.32 23.30
N CYS A 121 1.49 1.28 22.09
CA CYS A 121 1.95 0.39 21.03
C CYS A 121 3.41 0.66 20.64
N ALA A 122 3.83 1.93 20.58
CA ALA A 122 5.21 2.30 20.29
C ALA A 122 6.19 1.88 21.40
N LEU A 123 5.78 1.97 22.66
CA LEU A 123 6.57 1.48 23.82
C LEU A 123 6.72 -0.04 23.83
N CYS A 124 5.66 -0.76 23.48
CA CYS A 124 5.69 -2.22 23.35
C CYS A 124 6.48 -2.70 22.12
N PHE A 125 6.76 -1.80 21.17
CA PHE A 125 7.48 -2.13 19.95
C PHE A 125 8.96 -2.34 20.26
N LYS A 126 9.37 -3.60 20.44
CA LYS A 126 10.77 -3.96 20.70
C LYS A 126 11.58 -3.81 19.41
N PRO A 127 12.64 -2.98 19.38
CA PRO A 127 13.47 -2.83 18.19
C PRO A 127 14.16 -4.17 17.90
N PHE A 128 14.15 -4.57 16.63
CA PHE A 128 14.90 -5.74 16.18
C PHE A 128 16.39 -5.43 16.37
N SER A 129 17.03 -6.06 17.35
CA SER A 129 18.48 -6.00 17.52
C SER A 129 19.11 -6.81 16.38
N LYS A 130 19.91 -6.16 15.53
CA LYS A 130 20.93 -6.91 14.78
C LYS A 130 21.84 -7.52 15.84
N THR A 131 21.82 -8.84 16.01
CA THR A 131 22.86 -9.54 16.76
C THR A 131 24.19 -9.20 16.10
N THR A 132 24.90 -8.25 16.71
CA THR A 132 26.24 -7.84 16.32
C THR A 132 27.19 -8.84 16.98
N ASN A 133 27.25 -10.06 16.44
CA ASN A 133 28.19 -11.11 16.87
C ASN A 133 29.04 -11.62 15.70
N GLU A 134 29.38 -10.75 14.74
CA GLU A 134 30.39 -11.04 13.71
C GLU A 134 31.42 -9.90 13.59
N SER A 135 31.54 -9.05 14.61
CA SER A 135 32.49 -7.92 14.61
C SER A 135 33.68 -8.10 15.56
N SER A 136 33.83 -9.28 16.18
CA SER A 136 34.87 -9.51 17.20
C SER A 136 35.68 -10.81 17.04
N THR A 137 35.47 -11.58 15.97
CA THR A 137 36.23 -12.83 15.72
C THR A 137 37.09 -12.81 14.45
N ASP A 138 36.87 -11.87 13.53
CA ASP A 138 37.60 -11.80 12.26
C ASP A 138 38.87 -10.93 12.29
N THR A 139 39.11 -10.19 13.38
CA THR A 139 40.32 -9.36 13.51
C THR A 139 41.54 -10.14 14.02
N LYS A 140 41.42 -11.46 14.28
CA LYS A 140 42.54 -12.30 14.74
C LYS A 140 42.99 -13.37 13.75
N LEU A 141 42.30 -13.53 12.61
CA LEU A 141 42.62 -14.55 11.60
C LEU A 141 43.11 -13.98 10.27
N LYS A 142 43.03 -12.65 10.07
CA LYS A 142 43.45 -11.99 8.81
C LYS A 142 44.94 -11.66 8.71
N ASP A 143 45.72 -11.84 9.77
CA ASP A 143 47.17 -11.55 9.76
C ASP A 143 48.05 -12.74 9.29
N HIS A 144 47.46 -13.91 9.00
CA HIS A 144 48.24 -15.12 8.70
C HIS A 144 48.00 -15.81 7.34
N ALA A 145 47.22 -15.23 6.43
CA ALA A 145 46.92 -15.86 5.14
C ALA A 145 47.05 -14.90 3.94
N SER A 146 48.16 -14.17 3.86
CA SER A 146 48.50 -13.29 2.73
C SER A 146 49.60 -13.84 1.81
N GLU A 147 49.86 -15.15 1.85
CA GLU A 147 50.76 -15.80 0.90
C GLU A 147 50.06 -16.98 0.21
N CYS A 148 50.20 -16.99 -1.13
CA CYS A 148 49.80 -17.99 -2.12
C CYS A 148 48.49 -17.76 -2.90
N LEU A 149 48.67 -17.10 -4.06
CA LEU A 149 48.14 -17.39 -5.42
C LEU A 149 47.48 -18.79 -5.57
N THR A 150 46.45 -19.10 -6.38
CA THR A 150 45.88 -18.58 -7.66
C THR A 150 44.61 -19.40 -7.97
N ASP A 151 43.70 -18.86 -8.79
CA ASP A 151 42.66 -19.50 -9.64
C ASP A 151 41.71 -20.57 -9.07
N GLU A 152 40.42 -20.22 -8.92
CA GLU A 152 39.29 -20.83 -9.66
C GLU A 152 37.94 -20.19 -9.32
N SER A 153 37.04 -20.25 -10.29
CA SER A 153 35.66 -19.75 -10.31
C SER A 153 34.79 -20.20 -9.14
N HIS A 154 34.13 -19.25 -8.46
CA HIS A 154 32.82 -19.50 -7.85
C HIS A 154 31.98 -18.21 -7.78
N ILE A 155 30.77 -18.35 -8.31
CA ILE A 155 29.62 -17.46 -8.17
C ILE A 155 29.52 -16.99 -6.71
N THR A 156 29.73 -15.69 -6.48
CA THR A 156 29.39 -15.00 -5.24
C THR A 156 28.67 -13.71 -5.60
N ASP A 157 27.45 -13.89 -6.13
CA ASP A 157 26.42 -12.87 -5.94
C ASP A 157 26.13 -12.74 -4.45
N SER A 158 25.88 -11.51 -4.01
CA SER A 158 25.37 -11.09 -2.69
C SER A 158 26.39 -10.81 -1.59
N GLU A 159 27.18 -9.74 -1.69
CA GLU A 159 27.59 -8.99 -0.47
C GLU A 159 28.08 -7.55 -0.65
N HIS A 160 27.73 -6.88 -1.76
CA HIS A 160 28.03 -5.44 -1.91
C HIS A 160 26.79 -4.54 -1.77
N ASP A 161 26.96 -3.54 -0.91
CA ASP A 161 26.23 -2.27 -0.77
C ASP A 161 24.79 -2.25 -0.26
N PHE A 162 24.66 -2.10 1.07
CA PHE A 162 23.55 -1.35 1.66
C PHE A 162 24.02 -0.23 2.60
N LYS A 163 25.29 0.18 2.49
CA LYS A 163 25.82 1.40 3.13
C LYS A 163 25.74 2.62 2.22
N ASP A 164 25.22 2.46 1.00
CA ASP A 164 25.02 3.57 0.09
C ASP A 164 23.87 4.46 0.54
N ASN A 165 24.16 5.76 0.51
CA ASN A 165 23.21 6.84 0.73
C ASN A 165 21.86 6.51 0.10
N PHE A 166 20.77 6.57 0.87
CA PHE A 166 19.39 6.42 0.39
C PHE A 166 19.05 7.57 -0.57
N THR A 167 19.54 7.48 -1.80
CA THR A 167 19.12 8.27 -2.94
C THR A 167 17.90 7.56 -3.53
N VAL A 168 16.83 8.33 -3.80
CA VAL A 168 15.65 7.81 -4.48
C VAL A 168 16.08 7.10 -5.76
N ASN A 169 15.74 5.82 -5.90
CA ASN A 169 16.09 5.06 -7.08
C ASN A 169 15.26 5.55 -8.29
N TRP A 170 15.77 6.57 -8.99
CA TRP A 170 15.13 7.17 -10.16
C TRP A 170 14.99 6.19 -11.33
N THR A 171 15.69 5.05 -11.30
CA THR A 171 15.56 4.00 -12.34
C THR A 171 14.13 3.44 -12.42
N LEU A 172 13.35 3.51 -11.34
CA LEU A 172 11.95 3.11 -11.32
C LEU A 172 11.10 3.89 -12.32
N PHE A 173 11.37 5.18 -12.49
CA PHE A 173 10.67 6.02 -13.47
C PHE A 173 11.07 5.75 -14.93
N ARG A 174 12.14 4.97 -15.16
CA ARG A 174 12.53 4.53 -16.51
C ARG A 174 11.67 3.35 -16.99
N SER A 175 11.04 2.64 -16.05
CA SER A 175 10.17 1.49 -16.34
C SER A 175 8.79 1.93 -16.82
N LYS A 176 8.50 1.72 -18.11
CA LYS A 176 7.21 2.09 -18.74
C LYS A 176 6.00 1.51 -17.99
N LYS A 177 6.10 0.25 -17.55
CA LYS A 177 5.04 -0.44 -16.78
C LYS A 177 4.74 0.23 -15.44
N TYR A 178 5.79 0.68 -14.73
CA TYR A 178 5.64 1.34 -13.43
C TYR A 178 5.08 2.75 -13.58
N VAL A 179 5.54 3.52 -14.58
CA VAL A 179 5.03 4.88 -14.83
C VAL A 179 3.54 4.87 -15.18
N VAL A 180 3.10 3.99 -16.08
CA VAL A 180 1.67 3.89 -16.44
C VAL A 180 0.83 3.41 -15.27
N PHE A 181 1.34 2.46 -14.48
CA PHE A 181 0.69 2.04 -13.24
C PHE A 181 0.53 3.21 -12.26
N LEU A 182 1.58 4.02 -12.08
CA LEU A 182 1.56 5.18 -11.19
C LEU A 182 0.55 6.24 -11.66
N ILE A 183 0.49 6.53 -12.97
CA ILE A 183 -0.51 7.44 -13.54
C ILE A 183 -1.93 6.90 -13.33
N ALA A 184 -2.16 5.61 -13.59
CA ALA A 184 -3.46 4.97 -13.37
C ALA A 184 -3.89 5.05 -11.89
N MET A 185 -2.95 4.83 -10.96
CA MET A 185 -3.19 4.95 -9.54
C MET A 185 -3.50 6.39 -9.14
N MET A 186 -2.77 7.39 -9.64
CA MET A 186 -3.05 8.79 -9.35
C MET A 186 -4.43 9.22 -9.84
N LEU A 187 -4.80 8.83 -11.06
CA LEU A 187 -6.10 9.15 -11.65
C LEU A 187 -7.26 8.55 -10.86
N THR A 188 -7.13 7.29 -10.45
CA THR A 188 -8.16 6.59 -9.69
C THR A 188 -8.29 7.16 -8.28
N ASN A 189 -7.15 7.41 -7.63
CA ASN A 189 -7.11 7.92 -6.26
C ASN A 189 -7.60 9.37 -6.14
N PHE A 190 -7.62 10.12 -7.25
CA PHE A 190 -8.31 11.41 -7.30
C PHE A 190 -9.79 11.27 -6.90
N ALA A 191 -10.44 10.20 -7.34
CA ALA A 191 -11.86 10.00 -7.07
C ALA A 191 -12.20 8.97 -6.01
N TYR A 192 -11.21 8.24 -5.52
CA TYR A 192 -11.39 7.13 -4.59
C TYR A 192 -12.28 7.44 -3.38
N TYR A 193 -12.03 8.57 -2.71
CA TYR A 193 -12.78 8.97 -1.51
C TYR A 193 -14.04 9.79 -1.79
N ILE A 194 -14.29 10.22 -3.03
CA ILE A 194 -15.47 11.05 -3.35
C ILE A 194 -16.76 10.33 -2.95
N PRO A 195 -17.02 9.08 -3.40
CA PRO A 195 -18.28 8.42 -3.08
C PRO A 195 -18.49 8.31 -1.59
N ILE A 196 -17.51 7.83 -0.83
CA ILE A 196 -17.70 7.55 0.61
C ILE A 196 -17.85 8.82 1.45
N ILE A 197 -17.11 9.89 1.14
CA ILE A 197 -17.19 11.17 1.88
C ILE A 197 -18.53 11.83 1.63
N HIS A 198 -18.99 11.88 0.39
CA HIS A 198 -20.23 12.58 0.04
C HIS A 198 -21.48 11.71 0.15
N LEU A 199 -21.34 10.38 0.33
CA LEU A 199 -22.47 9.45 0.44
C LEU A 199 -23.39 9.80 1.61
N VAL A 200 -22.84 10.08 2.80
CA VAL A 200 -23.65 10.40 3.98
C VAL A 200 -24.43 11.68 3.75
N ASN A 201 -23.77 12.71 3.21
CA ASN A 201 -24.41 13.99 2.91
C ASN A 201 -25.50 13.83 1.84
N TYR A 202 -25.26 13.01 0.82
CA TYR A 202 -26.27 12.68 -0.19
C TYR A 202 -27.47 11.96 0.43
N ALA A 203 -27.23 10.94 1.27
CA ALA A 203 -28.29 10.20 1.94
C ALA A 203 -29.15 11.10 2.85
N THR A 204 -28.52 12.01 3.61
CA THR A 204 -29.24 12.89 4.55
C THR A 204 -29.92 14.06 3.87
N HIS A 205 -29.25 14.77 2.97
CA HIS A 205 -29.81 15.99 2.36
C HIS A 205 -30.70 15.73 1.15
N ASN A 206 -30.34 14.78 0.28
CA ASN A 206 -31.09 14.54 -0.95
C ASN A 206 -32.20 13.50 -0.78
N LEU A 207 -31.99 12.49 0.07
CA LEU A 207 -32.96 11.42 0.31
C LEU A 207 -33.67 11.52 1.67
N GLN A 208 -33.33 12.52 2.49
CA GLN A 208 -33.91 12.74 3.82
C GLN A 208 -33.82 11.53 4.76
N ILE A 209 -32.76 10.73 4.62
CA ILE A 209 -32.50 9.57 5.49
C ILE A 209 -31.93 10.07 6.82
N SER A 210 -32.34 9.45 7.93
CA SER A 210 -31.81 9.76 9.26
C SER A 210 -30.27 9.68 9.31
N PRO A 211 -29.57 10.63 9.98
CA PRO A 211 -28.11 10.62 10.08
C PRO A 211 -27.53 9.32 10.64
N THR A 212 -28.25 8.68 11.56
CA THR A 212 -27.85 7.38 12.12
C THR A 212 -27.82 6.30 11.03
N ASN A 213 -28.88 6.21 10.22
CA ASN A 213 -28.97 5.26 9.11
C ASN A 213 -27.95 5.55 8.00
N ALA A 214 -27.66 6.83 7.75
CA ALA A 214 -26.62 7.22 6.80
C ALA A 214 -25.22 6.83 7.30
N SER A 215 -24.92 6.99 8.59
CA SER A 215 -23.64 6.56 9.17
C SER A 215 -23.43 5.04 9.10
N PHE A 216 -24.52 4.25 9.25
CA PHE A 216 -24.46 2.80 9.10
C PHE A 216 -24.07 2.36 7.69
N LEU A 217 -24.31 3.16 6.64
CA LEU A 217 -23.85 2.84 5.28
C LEU A 217 -22.32 2.72 5.19
N ILE A 218 -21.58 3.57 5.92
CA ILE A 218 -20.12 3.50 5.99
C ILE A 218 -19.66 2.23 6.72
N SER A 219 -20.36 1.85 7.79
CA SER A 219 -20.09 0.60 8.50
C SER A 219 -20.35 -0.61 7.61
N ILE A 220 -21.46 -0.63 6.85
CA ILE A 220 -21.78 -1.70 5.89
C ILE A 220 -20.69 -1.78 4.81
N TRP A 221 -20.31 -0.65 4.22
CA TRP A 221 -19.21 -0.58 3.25
C TRP A 221 -17.92 -1.20 3.82
N SER A 222 -17.58 -0.86 5.07
CA SER A 222 -16.37 -1.36 5.73
C SER A 222 -16.41 -2.87 5.99
N ILE A 223 -17.57 -3.41 6.39
CA ILE A 223 -17.77 -4.86 6.57
C ILE A 223 -17.62 -5.58 5.22
N SER A 224 -18.29 -5.08 4.18
CA SER A 224 -18.18 -5.64 2.83
C SER A 224 -16.74 -5.58 2.31
N ASN A 225 -15.99 -4.53 2.64
CA ASN A 225 -14.57 -4.40 2.31
C ASN A 225 -13.69 -5.48 2.98
N ILE A 226 -13.93 -5.78 4.25
CA ILE A 226 -13.24 -6.88 4.95
C ILE A 226 -13.51 -8.21 4.26
N ILE A 227 -14.78 -8.50 3.95
CA ILE A 227 -15.17 -9.73 3.26
C ILE A 227 -14.51 -9.80 1.88
N GLY A 228 -14.54 -8.70 1.12
CA GLY A 228 -13.87 -8.58 -0.17
C GLY A 228 -12.40 -8.91 -0.09
N ARG A 229 -11.66 -8.32 0.86
CA ARG A 229 -10.23 -8.60 1.08
C ARG A 229 -9.95 -10.09 1.33
N MET A 230 -10.77 -10.74 2.16
CA MET A 230 -10.61 -12.16 2.45
C MET A 230 -10.85 -13.03 1.21
N VAL A 231 -11.92 -12.75 0.47
CA VAL A 231 -12.28 -13.50 -0.74
C VAL A 231 -11.24 -13.30 -1.84
N TYR A 232 -10.88 -12.06 -2.17
CA TYR A 232 -9.87 -11.76 -3.19
C TYR A 232 -8.48 -12.26 -2.78
N GLY A 233 -8.13 -12.22 -1.49
CA GLY A 233 -6.90 -12.83 -0.98
C GLY A 233 -6.86 -14.34 -1.23
N LYS A 234 -7.98 -15.04 -1.04
CA LYS A 234 -8.07 -16.49 -1.32
C LYS A 234 -8.02 -16.77 -2.83
N ILE A 235 -8.74 -15.99 -3.64
CA ILE A 235 -8.74 -16.11 -5.11
C ILE A 235 -7.30 -16.00 -5.63
N ILE A 236 -6.56 -14.95 -5.23
CA ILE A 236 -5.18 -14.73 -5.65
C ILE A 236 -4.22 -15.83 -5.19
N SER A 237 -4.52 -16.49 -4.07
CA SER A 237 -3.73 -17.65 -3.63
C SER A 237 -3.87 -18.83 -4.58
N CYS A 238 -4.99 -18.94 -5.32
CA CYS A 238 -5.23 -19.98 -6.32
C CYS A 238 -4.82 -19.56 -7.74
N VAL A 239 -4.95 -18.27 -8.09
CA VAL A 239 -4.66 -17.75 -9.43
C VAL A 239 -3.61 -16.63 -9.41
N ARG A 240 -2.43 -16.91 -8.83
CA ARG A 240 -1.36 -15.91 -8.65
C ARG A 240 -0.91 -15.29 -9.97
N GLU A 241 -0.83 -16.08 -11.03
CA GLU A 241 -0.42 -15.66 -12.38
C GLU A 241 -1.37 -14.62 -13.00
N HIS A 242 -2.61 -14.54 -12.50
CA HIS A 242 -3.63 -13.61 -12.99
C HIS A 242 -3.88 -12.45 -12.01
N LEU A 243 -2.98 -12.19 -11.05
CA LEU A 243 -3.11 -11.13 -10.05
C LEU A 243 -3.53 -9.79 -10.66
N ILE A 244 -2.80 -9.32 -11.68
CA ILE A 244 -3.05 -8.02 -12.34
C ILE A 244 -4.42 -8.01 -13.04
N ILE A 245 -4.86 -9.15 -13.59
CA ILE A 245 -6.16 -9.28 -14.28
C ILE A 245 -7.31 -9.20 -13.28
N VAL A 246 -7.22 -9.94 -12.17
CA VAL A 246 -8.23 -9.92 -11.11
C VAL A 246 -8.33 -8.52 -10.50
N TYR A 247 -7.19 -7.86 -10.28
CA TYR A 247 -7.13 -6.49 -9.81
C TYR A 247 -7.83 -5.53 -10.79
N GLN A 248 -7.46 -5.59 -12.07
CA GLN A 248 -8.06 -4.76 -13.12
C GLN A 248 -9.58 -4.98 -13.23
N PHE A 249 -10.05 -6.23 -13.21
CA PHE A 249 -11.46 -6.57 -13.31
C PHE A 249 -12.26 -6.03 -12.11
N SER A 250 -11.73 -6.18 -10.90
CA SER A 250 -12.37 -5.63 -9.69
C SER A 250 -12.49 -4.10 -9.72
N MET A 251 -11.47 -3.43 -10.25
CA MET A 251 -11.43 -1.98 -10.38
C MET A 251 -12.40 -1.48 -11.46
N PHE A 252 -12.47 -2.16 -12.60
CA PHE A 252 -13.45 -1.88 -13.65
C PHE A 252 -14.88 -2.02 -13.11
N LEU A 253 -15.16 -3.13 -12.42
CA LEU A 253 -16.49 -3.40 -11.87
C LEU A 253 -16.85 -2.40 -10.75
N SER A 254 -15.88 -1.97 -9.94
CA SER A 254 -16.08 -0.89 -8.95
C SER A 254 -16.50 0.42 -9.63
N GLY A 255 -15.90 0.72 -10.79
CA GLY A 255 -16.25 1.89 -11.59
C GLY A 255 -17.66 1.79 -12.16
N VAL A 256 -18.02 0.63 -12.74
CA VAL A 256 -19.38 0.37 -13.27
C VAL A 256 -20.44 0.49 -12.16
N VAL A 257 -20.21 -0.15 -11.02
CA VAL A 257 -21.13 -0.09 -9.86
C VAL A 257 -21.30 1.36 -9.39
N SER A 258 -20.23 2.16 -9.36
CA SER A 258 -20.30 3.57 -8.99
C SER A 258 -21.06 4.44 -10.00
N ILE A 259 -20.97 4.15 -11.31
CA ILE A 259 -21.79 4.82 -12.32
C ILE A 259 -23.26 4.44 -12.15
N LEU A 260 -23.56 3.17 -11.89
CA LEU A 260 -24.94 2.68 -11.72
C LEU A 260 -25.63 3.30 -10.50
N THR A 261 -24.88 3.77 -9.50
CA THR A 261 -25.41 4.53 -8.35
C THR A 261 -26.15 5.80 -8.76
N TYR A 262 -25.91 6.33 -9.96
CA TYR A 262 -26.72 7.43 -10.51
C TYR A 262 -28.23 7.14 -10.45
N PHE A 263 -28.63 5.88 -10.66
CA PHE A 263 -30.02 5.45 -10.60
C PHE A 263 -30.51 5.08 -9.18
N ALA A 264 -29.62 5.09 -8.18
CA ALA A 264 -29.93 4.70 -6.81
C ALA A 264 -30.55 5.87 -6.02
N THR A 265 -31.89 5.91 -5.95
CA THR A 265 -32.67 6.94 -5.24
C THR A 265 -33.38 6.45 -3.98
N SER A 266 -33.18 5.19 -3.59
CA SER A 266 -33.80 4.58 -2.42
C SER A 266 -32.74 4.15 -1.38
N HIS A 267 -33.12 4.13 -0.09
CA HIS A 267 -32.24 3.66 0.99
C HIS A 267 -31.66 2.27 0.69
N TRP A 268 -32.50 1.32 0.27
CA TRP A 268 -32.07 -0.04 -0.06
C TRP A 268 -31.17 -0.09 -1.29
N SER A 269 -31.37 0.79 -2.27
CA SER A 269 -30.47 0.88 -3.43
C SER A 269 -29.08 1.40 -3.03
N LEU A 270 -29.00 2.31 -2.07
CA LEU A 270 -27.72 2.75 -1.50
C LEU A 270 -27.06 1.66 -0.67
N VAL A 271 -27.83 0.89 0.10
CA VAL A 271 -27.33 -0.29 0.82
C VAL A 271 -26.71 -1.31 -0.16
N SER A 272 -27.43 -1.65 -1.24
CA SER A 272 -26.90 -2.55 -2.28
C SER A 272 -25.63 -2.00 -2.93
N TYR A 273 -25.59 -0.68 -3.20
CA TYR A 273 -24.40 -0.02 -3.71
C TYR A 273 -23.20 -0.16 -2.76
N VAL A 274 -23.34 0.17 -1.47
CA VAL A 274 -22.20 0.10 -0.53
C VAL A 274 -21.70 -1.31 -0.30
N ILE A 275 -22.58 -2.31 -0.38
CA ILE A 275 -22.20 -3.72 -0.29
C ILE A 275 -21.35 -4.11 -1.51
N ALA A 276 -21.85 -3.82 -2.72
CA ALA A 276 -21.15 -4.15 -3.96
C ALA A 276 -19.83 -3.38 -4.09
N TYR A 277 -19.86 -2.06 -3.89
CA TYR A 277 -18.67 -1.20 -3.94
C TYR A 277 -17.67 -1.57 -2.86
N GLY A 278 -18.11 -1.81 -1.61
CA GLY A 278 -17.23 -2.21 -0.52
C GLY A 278 -16.53 -3.54 -0.80
N PHE A 279 -17.26 -4.55 -1.27
CA PHE A 279 -16.68 -5.85 -1.64
C PHE A 279 -15.60 -5.72 -2.71
N LEU A 280 -15.86 -4.94 -3.77
CA LEU A 280 -14.91 -4.74 -4.87
C LEU A 280 -13.72 -3.87 -4.46
N ASP A 281 -13.96 -2.84 -3.64
CA ASP A 281 -12.91 -2.00 -3.06
C ASP A 281 -11.95 -2.80 -2.14
N GLY A 282 -12.45 -3.88 -1.54
CA GLY A 282 -11.61 -4.83 -0.82
C GLY A 282 -10.45 -5.36 -1.66
N SER A 283 -10.65 -5.59 -2.96
CA SER A 283 -9.57 -5.94 -3.89
C SER A 283 -8.63 -4.76 -4.15
N PHE A 284 -9.17 -3.57 -4.38
CA PHE A 284 -8.42 -2.38 -4.78
C PHE A 284 -7.34 -2.00 -3.76
N ILE A 285 -7.69 -1.94 -2.48
CA ILE A 285 -6.72 -1.67 -1.41
C ILE A 285 -5.96 -2.94 -1.00
N GLY A 286 -6.66 -4.08 -0.92
CA GLY A 286 -6.09 -5.33 -0.41
C GLY A 286 -4.97 -5.91 -1.27
N LEU A 287 -5.09 -5.79 -2.60
CA LEU A 287 -4.11 -6.32 -3.55
C LEU A 287 -3.07 -5.29 -3.99
N LEU A 288 -3.19 -4.01 -3.61
CA LEU A 288 -2.31 -2.93 -4.07
C LEU A 288 -0.83 -3.21 -3.79
N SER A 289 -0.51 -3.73 -2.60
CA SER A 289 0.87 -4.10 -2.24
C SER A 289 1.37 -5.28 -3.07
N LEU A 290 0.53 -6.25 -3.39
CA LEU A 290 0.89 -7.41 -4.19
C LEU A 290 1.11 -7.04 -5.66
N VAL A 291 0.25 -6.20 -6.23
CA VAL A 291 0.38 -5.72 -7.61
C VAL A 291 1.65 -4.88 -7.76
N THR A 292 1.92 -4.01 -6.77
CA THR A 292 3.17 -3.22 -6.78
C THR A 292 4.40 -4.11 -6.68
N LEU A 293 4.35 -5.17 -5.87
CA LEU A 293 5.43 -6.14 -5.75
C LEU A 293 5.69 -6.86 -7.08
N ASP A 294 4.66 -7.27 -7.82
CA ASP A 294 4.83 -7.95 -9.11
C ASP A 294 5.33 -7.00 -10.22
N ILE A 295 4.96 -5.71 -10.18
CA ILE A 295 5.41 -4.72 -11.18
C ILE A 295 6.86 -4.29 -10.94
N VAL A 296 7.21 -4.00 -9.68
CA VAL A 296 8.51 -3.43 -9.29
C VAL A 296 9.55 -4.51 -8.99
N GLY A 297 9.12 -5.65 -8.46
CA GLY A 297 10.00 -6.70 -7.95
C GLY A 297 10.36 -6.51 -6.47
N ALA A 298 10.80 -7.60 -5.83
CA ALA A 298 11.06 -7.63 -4.39
C ALA A 298 12.21 -6.71 -3.94
N ARG A 299 13.23 -6.51 -4.79
CA ARG A 299 14.42 -5.70 -4.48
C ARG A 299 14.06 -4.23 -4.27
N ASP A 300 13.30 -3.65 -5.19
CA ASP A 300 12.95 -2.23 -5.17
C ASP A 300 11.55 -1.95 -4.58
N PHE A 301 10.87 -2.98 -4.05
CA PHE A 301 9.48 -2.89 -3.56
C PHE A 301 9.27 -1.75 -2.55
N ALA A 302 10.15 -1.62 -1.55
CA ALA A 302 9.98 -0.60 -0.51
C ALA A 302 10.03 0.83 -1.08
N GLN A 303 10.95 1.10 -2.00
CA GLN A 303 11.06 2.40 -2.65
C GLN A 303 9.91 2.64 -3.63
N GLY A 304 9.59 1.66 -4.48
CA GLY A 304 8.49 1.75 -5.44
C GLY A 304 7.12 1.90 -4.78
N TYR A 305 6.86 1.18 -3.69
CA TYR A 305 5.63 1.32 -2.93
C TYR A 305 5.55 2.68 -2.20
N GLY A 306 6.67 3.16 -1.64
CA GLY A 306 6.74 4.48 -1.00
C GLY A 306 6.52 5.66 -1.95
N ILE A 307 7.12 5.60 -3.16
CA ILE A 307 6.92 6.59 -4.24
C ILE A 307 5.45 6.59 -4.69
N MET A 308 4.87 5.39 -4.90
CA MET A 308 3.47 5.26 -5.27
C MET A 308 2.54 5.86 -4.20
N LEU A 309 2.71 5.50 -2.92
CA LEU A 309 1.91 6.04 -1.82
C LEU A 309 2.01 7.57 -1.72
N THR A 310 3.20 8.12 -1.92
CA THR A 310 3.39 9.58 -1.92
C THR A 310 2.69 10.23 -3.12
N SER A 311 2.73 9.58 -4.29
CA SER A 311 2.13 10.08 -5.53
C SER A 311 0.60 10.08 -5.47
N ILE A 312 -0.04 9.05 -4.88
CA ILE A 312 -1.50 9.01 -4.71
C ILE A 312 -2.02 9.97 -3.64
N GLY A 313 -1.17 10.43 -2.72
CA GLY A 313 -1.56 11.33 -1.63
C GLY A 313 -2.06 12.70 -2.12
N ILE A 314 -1.48 13.22 -3.20
CA ILE A 314 -1.89 14.52 -3.78
C ILE A 314 -3.33 14.42 -4.37
N PRO A 315 -3.62 13.46 -5.29
CA PRO A 315 -4.98 13.24 -5.79
C PRO A 315 -6.02 13.05 -4.69
N ILE A 316 -5.72 12.25 -3.66
CA ILE A 316 -6.62 12.00 -2.53
C ILE A 316 -6.97 13.29 -1.78
N ALA A 317 -5.98 14.15 -1.56
CA ALA A 317 -6.18 15.40 -0.83
C ALA A 317 -6.99 16.42 -1.63
N VAL A 318 -6.79 16.46 -2.95
CA VAL A 318 -7.36 17.46 -3.84
C VAL A 318 -8.76 17.09 -4.35
N GLY A 319 -9.03 15.79 -4.56
CA GLY A 319 -10.26 15.30 -5.17
C GLY A 319 -11.54 15.69 -4.43
N PRO A 320 -11.75 15.28 -3.16
CA PRO A 320 -12.97 15.57 -2.43
C PRO A 320 -13.27 17.07 -2.27
N PRO A 321 -12.31 17.96 -1.95
CA PRO A 321 -12.57 19.41 -1.89
C PRO A 321 -13.05 20.01 -3.21
N ILE A 322 -12.43 19.64 -4.35
CA ILE A 322 -12.85 20.13 -5.67
C ILE A 322 -14.32 19.76 -5.92
N ILE A 323 -14.69 18.53 -5.63
CA ILE A 323 -16.07 18.05 -5.83
C ILE A 323 -17.04 18.68 -4.85
N GLY A 324 -16.63 18.91 -3.60
CA GLY A 324 -17.38 19.72 -2.64
C GLY A 324 -17.70 21.10 -3.18
N MET A 325 -16.69 21.84 -3.66
CA MET A 325 -16.88 23.18 -4.24
C MET A 325 -17.79 23.16 -5.48
N MET A 326 -17.67 22.14 -6.33
CA MET A 326 -18.51 21.97 -7.50
C MET A 326 -19.98 21.66 -7.14
N ASN A 327 -20.21 20.93 -6.04
CA ASN A 327 -21.54 20.63 -5.54
C ASN A 327 -22.17 21.86 -4.85
N ASP A 328 -21.39 22.60 -4.07
CA ASP A 328 -21.84 23.81 -3.36
C ASP A 328 -22.23 24.94 -4.33
N SER A 329 -21.51 25.07 -5.44
CA SER A 329 -21.82 26.01 -6.52
C SER A 329 -23.04 25.62 -7.36
N LYS A 330 -23.71 24.48 -7.05
CA LYS A 330 -24.82 23.90 -7.82
C LYS A 330 -24.51 23.68 -9.30
N LEU A 331 -23.22 23.63 -9.66
CA LEU A 331 -22.79 23.36 -11.04
C LEU A 331 -23.06 21.92 -11.45
N LEU A 332 -23.18 21.00 -10.47
CA LEU A 332 -23.47 19.61 -10.70
C LEU A 332 -24.63 19.09 -9.87
N GLN A 333 -25.36 18.14 -10.44
CA GLN A 333 -26.27 17.32 -9.68
C GLN A 333 -25.46 16.45 -8.71
N PRO A 334 -25.92 16.26 -7.46
CA PRO A 334 -25.20 15.48 -6.46
C PRO A 334 -24.91 14.04 -6.91
N GLN A 335 -25.71 13.46 -7.79
CA GLN A 335 -25.48 12.11 -8.33
C GLN A 335 -24.27 12.03 -9.27
N PHE A 336 -23.88 13.13 -9.91
CA PHE A 336 -22.80 13.13 -10.88
C PHE A 336 -21.43 12.86 -10.24
N MET A 337 -21.26 13.13 -8.95
CA MET A 337 -20.01 12.80 -8.24
C MET A 337 -19.69 11.30 -8.27
N PHE A 338 -20.72 10.45 -8.23
CA PHE A 338 -20.58 9.00 -8.35
C PHE A 338 -20.22 8.57 -9.78
N VAL A 339 -20.81 9.24 -10.78
CA VAL A 339 -20.51 9.00 -12.20
C VAL A 339 -19.09 9.40 -12.53
N LEU A 340 -18.63 10.56 -12.05
CA LEU A 340 -17.25 11.00 -12.20
C LEU A 340 -16.29 10.00 -11.56
N ALA A 341 -16.58 9.59 -10.32
CA ALA A 341 -15.74 8.62 -9.63
C ALA A 341 -15.67 7.30 -10.37
N GLY A 342 -16.81 6.75 -10.77
CA GLY A 342 -16.84 5.50 -11.50
C GLY A 342 -16.14 5.59 -12.87
N SER A 343 -16.26 6.72 -13.56
CA SER A 343 -15.59 6.98 -14.84
C SER A 343 -14.06 6.96 -14.69
N LEU A 344 -13.52 7.58 -13.63
CA LEU A 344 -12.07 7.58 -13.36
C LEU A 344 -11.54 6.19 -12.98
N PHE A 345 -12.33 5.37 -12.28
CA PHE A 345 -12.00 3.95 -12.05
C PHE A 345 -11.99 3.13 -13.33
N VAL A 346 -12.96 3.34 -14.23
CA VAL A 346 -12.98 2.65 -15.53
C VAL A 346 -11.77 3.06 -16.36
N ILE A 347 -11.45 4.35 -16.46
CA ILE A 347 -10.27 4.83 -17.19
C ILE A 347 -8.98 4.27 -16.57
N GLY A 348 -8.85 4.30 -15.24
CA GLY A 348 -7.71 3.70 -14.53
C GLY A 348 -7.57 2.20 -14.81
N SER A 349 -8.67 1.46 -14.89
CA SER A 349 -8.66 0.03 -15.21
C SER A 349 -8.19 -0.24 -16.66
N ILE A 350 -8.52 0.65 -17.60
CA ILE A 350 -8.04 0.59 -18.98
C ILE A 350 -6.53 0.85 -19.02
N LEU A 351 -6.05 1.82 -18.26
CA LEU A 351 -4.61 2.13 -18.19
C LEU A 351 -3.79 0.96 -17.63
N ILE A 352 -4.29 0.25 -16.62
CA ILE A 352 -3.63 -0.94 -16.05
C ILE A 352 -3.49 -2.06 -17.09
N ASN A 353 -4.39 -2.14 -18.09
CA ASN A 353 -4.26 -3.11 -19.17
C ASN A 353 -2.94 -2.93 -19.93
N PHE A 354 -2.50 -1.69 -20.17
CA PHE A 354 -1.20 -1.43 -20.82
C PHE A 354 -0.03 -1.86 -19.96
N THR A 355 -0.10 -1.64 -18.63
CA THR A 355 0.88 -2.17 -17.68
C THR A 355 0.96 -3.70 -17.77
N ARG A 356 -0.19 -4.39 -17.87
CA ARG A 356 -0.24 -5.85 -18.05
C ARG A 356 0.42 -6.29 -19.36
N MET A 357 0.12 -5.62 -20.47
CA MET A 357 0.69 -5.97 -21.78
C MET A 357 2.21 -5.94 -21.76
N TRP A 358 2.82 -4.88 -21.21
CA TRP A 358 4.27 -4.80 -21.09
C TRP A 358 4.84 -5.78 -20.06
N HIS A 359 4.15 -6.02 -18.95
CA HIS A 359 4.56 -7.03 -17.98
C HIS A 359 4.63 -8.43 -18.62
N ASN A 360 3.64 -8.79 -19.43
CA ASN A 360 3.63 -10.07 -20.14
C ASN A 360 4.71 -10.15 -21.23
N GLN A 361 5.02 -9.03 -21.90
CA GLN A 361 6.13 -8.97 -22.87
C GLN A 361 7.49 -9.19 -22.20
N ASP A 362 7.73 -8.56 -21.05
CA ASP A 362 8.96 -8.74 -20.28
C ASP A 362 9.13 -10.21 -19.84
N LEU A 363 8.04 -10.83 -19.37
CA LEU A 363 8.02 -12.25 -18.99
C LEU A 363 8.30 -13.17 -20.20
N ALA A 364 7.67 -12.90 -21.34
CA ALA A 364 7.88 -13.67 -22.57
C ALA A 364 9.33 -13.54 -23.07
N GLN A 365 9.92 -12.35 -23.03
CA GLN A 365 11.30 -12.11 -23.43
C GLN A 365 12.29 -12.82 -22.51
N LYS A 366 12.06 -12.79 -21.20
CA LYS A 366 12.90 -13.48 -20.21
C LYS A 366 12.85 -15.00 -20.39
N ASN A 367 11.66 -15.56 -20.61
CA ASN A 367 11.49 -16.99 -20.86
C ASN A 367 12.13 -17.41 -22.18
N SER A 368 12.02 -16.60 -23.23
CA SER A 368 12.70 -16.85 -24.51
C SER A 368 14.22 -16.89 -24.35
N PHE A 369 14.80 -15.94 -23.61
CA PHE A 369 16.25 -15.89 -23.38
C PHE A 369 16.77 -17.11 -22.59
N LEU A 370 16.03 -17.54 -21.56
CA LEU A 370 16.37 -18.74 -20.81
C LEU A 370 16.32 -20.01 -21.69
N ILE A 371 15.32 -20.12 -22.57
CA ILE A 371 15.20 -21.25 -23.50
C ILE A 371 16.38 -21.25 -24.49
N THR A 372 16.78 -20.09 -25.02
CA THR A 372 17.93 -19.98 -25.91
C THR A 372 19.24 -20.38 -25.21
N ASN A 373 19.48 -19.88 -23.99
CA ASN A 373 20.68 -20.25 -23.23
C ASN A 373 20.74 -21.75 -22.91
N ILE A 374 19.62 -22.36 -22.52
CA ILE A 374 19.55 -23.82 -22.29
C ILE A 374 19.81 -24.58 -23.60
N GLN A 375 19.29 -24.10 -24.74
CA GLN A 375 19.56 -24.73 -26.04
C GLN A 375 21.01 -24.58 -26.48
N ASP A 376 21.69 -23.48 -26.12
CA ASP A 376 23.10 -23.26 -26.41
C ASP A 376 24.00 -24.11 -25.50
N GLU A 377 23.69 -24.24 -24.20
CA GLU A 377 24.36 -25.19 -23.29
C GLU A 377 24.21 -26.65 -23.74
N VAL A 378 23.05 -27.04 -24.26
CA VAL A 378 22.82 -28.40 -24.79
C VAL A 378 23.52 -28.62 -26.14
N LYS A 379 23.86 -27.55 -26.88
CA LYS A 379 24.58 -27.62 -28.16
C LYS A 379 26.08 -27.50 -28.04
N GLU A 380 26.63 -27.03 -26.92
CA GLU A 380 28.07 -27.11 -26.68
C GLU A 380 28.45 -28.60 -26.56
N PRO A 381 29.27 -29.14 -27.50
CA PRO A 381 29.81 -30.47 -27.29
C PRO A 381 30.70 -30.39 -26.05
N VAL A 382 30.43 -31.25 -25.06
CA VAL A 382 31.34 -31.54 -23.96
C VAL A 382 32.72 -31.77 -24.58
N LYS A 383 33.59 -30.75 -24.51
CA LYS A 383 35.00 -30.93 -24.83
C LYS A 383 35.51 -31.86 -23.76
N ASN A 384 35.68 -33.13 -24.14
CA ASN A 384 36.44 -34.12 -23.38
C ASN A 384 37.86 -33.60 -23.17
N THR A 385 38.05 -32.80 -22.13
CA THR A 385 39.32 -32.65 -21.42
C THR A 385 39.22 -33.49 -20.16
N GLU A 386 39.37 -34.80 -20.36
CA GLU A 386 39.88 -35.78 -19.37
C GLU A 386 39.99 -37.13 -20.08
N THR A 387 40.93 -37.22 -21.02
CA THR A 387 41.57 -38.49 -21.34
C THR A 387 42.50 -38.87 -20.18
N GLU A 388 42.62 -40.19 -19.93
CA GLU A 388 43.86 -40.86 -19.49
C GLU A 388 44.13 -41.35 -18.05
N ASN A 389 43.21 -41.35 -17.07
CA ASN A 389 43.53 -41.92 -15.74
C ASN A 389 42.73 -43.15 -15.26
N LEU A 390 41.95 -43.84 -16.11
CA LEU A 390 41.12 -44.99 -15.66
C LEU A 390 41.56 -46.39 -16.13
N TRP A 391 42.81 -46.57 -16.58
CA TRP A 391 43.33 -47.90 -16.98
C TRP A 391 44.14 -48.65 -15.91
N PHE A 392 44.20 -48.17 -14.67
CA PHE A 392 45.09 -48.73 -13.63
C PHE A 392 44.41 -49.18 -12.34
N VAL A 393 43.21 -49.76 -12.36
CA VAL A 393 42.70 -50.52 -11.18
C VAL A 393 41.82 -51.70 -11.61
N THR A 394 42.39 -52.71 -12.26
CA THR A 394 41.83 -54.08 -12.29
C THR A 394 42.93 -55.08 -12.72
N ASN A 395 43.80 -55.46 -11.79
CA ASN A 395 44.51 -56.76 -11.75
C ASN A 395 45.51 -56.76 -10.59
N VAL A 396 45.08 -57.20 -9.40
CA VAL A 396 45.76 -58.14 -8.47
C VAL A 396 44.70 -58.67 -7.50
#